data_AF-A0A7I7W3X7-F1
#
_entry.id   AF-A0A7I7W3X7-F1
#
_cell.length_a   1.000
_cell.length_b   1.000
_cell.length_c   1.000
_cell.angle_alpha   90.00
_cell.angle_beta   90.00
_cell.angle_gamma   90.00
#
_symmetry.space_group_name_H-M   'P 1'
#
loop_
_entity.id
_entity.type
_entity.pdbx_description
1 polymer ?
#
loop_
_entity_poly.entity_id
_entity_poly.type
_entity_poly.pdbx_seq_one_letter_code
_entity_poly.pdbx_strand_id
1 'polypeptide(L)'
;MAEAERTGVSVTITTHGRPVAVLTPAQRRRRKVGQLPTLAVPENFDDSLPDSEMAAWETDMTASDLPIDASDATLACRLPWEHKDPIDRMIVAQAARRNLTIATSDTRIVSAALSPTLKA
;
A
#
# COMPACT_ATOMS: atom_id res chain seq x y z
N MET A 1 11.39 -13.33 6.43
CA MET A 1 10.36 -13.38 5.37
C MET A 1 9.79 -14.78 5.20
N ALA A 2 10.62 -15.83 5.09
CA ALA A 2 10.17 -17.19 4.80
C ALA A 2 9.43 -17.95 5.92
N GLU A 3 9.49 -17.53 7.18
CA GLU A 3 9.03 -18.38 8.30
C GLU A 3 7.53 -18.24 8.62
N ALA A 4 6.98 -17.02 8.61
CA ALA A 4 5.54 -16.80 8.81
C ALA A 4 4.70 -17.36 7.65
N GLU A 5 5.18 -17.22 6.42
CA GLU A 5 4.52 -17.77 5.22
C GLU A 5 4.55 -19.30 5.18
N ARG A 6 5.63 -19.92 5.69
CA ARG A 6 5.80 -21.38 5.69
C ARG A 6 5.02 -22.08 6.81
N THR A 7 4.83 -21.41 7.94
CA THR A 7 4.21 -22.01 9.13
C THR A 7 2.71 -21.72 9.23
N GLY A 8 2.23 -20.64 8.59
CA GLY A 8 0.84 -20.19 8.77
C GLY A 8 0.57 -19.66 10.18
N VAL A 9 1.61 -19.33 10.95
CA VAL A 9 1.53 -18.82 12.32
C VAL A 9 1.97 -17.35 12.33
N SER A 10 1.23 -16.52 13.07
CA SER A 10 1.57 -15.11 13.26
C SER A 10 2.89 -14.96 14.00
N VAL A 11 3.77 -14.09 13.52
CA VAL A 11 5.09 -13.82 14.13
C VAL A 11 5.13 -12.38 14.62
N THR A 12 5.38 -12.21 15.92
CA THR A 12 5.56 -10.88 16.52
C THR A 12 7.00 -10.38 16.29
N ILE A 13 7.15 -9.26 15.61
CA ILE A 13 8.42 -8.55 15.48
C ILE A 13 8.65 -7.76 16.77
N THR A 14 9.75 -8.04 17.45
CA THR A 14 10.19 -7.30 18.64
C THR A 14 11.44 -6.47 18.35
N THR A 15 11.48 -5.27 18.94
CA THR A 15 12.64 -4.37 18.92
C THR A 15 12.99 -4.05 20.37
N HIS A 16 14.23 -4.33 20.79
CA HIS A 16 14.69 -4.18 22.18
C HIS A 16 13.78 -4.89 23.21
N GLY A 17 13.26 -6.08 22.86
CA GLY A 17 12.36 -6.85 23.72
C GLY A 17 10.93 -6.31 23.79
N ARG A 18 10.60 -5.23 23.07
CA ARG A 18 9.23 -4.70 22.97
C ARG A 18 8.58 -5.12 21.65
N PRO A 19 7.32 -5.60 21.65
CA PRO A 19 6.60 -5.90 20.42
C PRO A 19 6.32 -4.59 19.66
N VAL A 20 6.70 -4.55 18.38
CA VAL A 20 6.52 -3.37 17.51
C VAL A 20 5.64 -3.64 16.30
N ALA A 21 5.48 -4.90 15.90
CA ALA A 21 4.59 -5.30 14.82
C ALA A 21 4.20 -6.77 14.96
N VAL A 22 3.07 -7.17 14.37
CA VAL A 22 2.67 -8.57 14.22
C VAL A 22 2.53 -8.87 12.74
N LEU A 23 3.29 -9.86 12.26
CA LEU A 23 3.16 -10.40 10.92
C LEU A 23 2.15 -11.54 10.96
N THR A 24 1.01 -11.35 10.32
CA THR A 24 -0.03 -12.38 10.19
C THR A 24 0.03 -12.95 8.77
N PRO A 25 -0.08 -14.28 8.57
CA PRO A 25 -0.16 -14.86 7.24
C PRO A 25 -1.32 -14.24 6.44
N ALA A 26 -1.02 -13.73 5.26
CA ALA A 26 -2.02 -13.13 4.40
C ALA A 26 -2.98 -14.21 3.89
N GLN A 27 -4.24 -14.18 4.36
CA GLN A 27 -5.29 -15.00 3.77
C GLN A 27 -5.64 -14.42 2.39
N ARG A 28 -5.16 -15.04 1.31
CA ARG A 28 -5.55 -14.69 -0.06
C ARG A 28 -7.02 -15.00 -0.29
N ARG A 29 -7.88 -14.08 0.12
CA ARG A 29 -9.30 -14.12 -0.19
C ARG A 29 -9.46 -13.65 -1.64
N ARG A 30 -9.95 -14.53 -2.51
CA ARG A 30 -10.21 -14.20 -3.93
C ARG A 30 -11.21 -13.03 -3.95
N ARG A 31 -10.75 -11.83 -4.32
CA ARG A 31 -11.61 -10.66 -4.42
C ARG A 31 -12.66 -10.96 -5.49
N LYS A 32 -13.94 -10.98 -5.12
CA LYS A 32 -15.03 -10.99 -6.10
C LYS A 32 -15.13 -9.56 -6.62
N VAL A 33 -14.78 -9.36 -7.89
CA VAL A 33 -15.09 -8.11 -8.62
C VAL A 33 -16.60 -7.88 -8.50
N GLY A 34 -16.99 -6.67 -8.08
CA GLY A 34 -18.40 -6.30 -7.91
C GLY A 34 -19.01 -6.53 -6.52
N GLN A 35 -18.22 -6.68 -5.45
CA GLN A 35 -18.75 -6.76 -4.08
C GLN A 35 -18.48 -5.50 -3.26
N LEU A 36 -19.17 -4.42 -3.61
CA LEU A 36 -19.57 -3.41 -2.64
C LEU A 36 -21.08 -3.16 -2.80
N PRO A 37 -21.93 -4.16 -2.47
CA PRO A 37 -23.37 -4.11 -2.76
C PRO A 37 -24.12 -3.00 -2.02
N THR A 38 -23.50 -2.42 -0.99
CA THR A 38 -24.02 -1.30 -0.20
C THR A 38 -23.22 0.00 -0.38
N LEU A 39 -22.15 0.03 -1.20
CA LEU A 39 -21.41 1.26 -1.44
C LEU A 39 -22.30 2.23 -2.21
N ALA A 40 -22.72 3.28 -1.52
CA ALA A 40 -23.38 4.41 -2.11
C ALA A 40 -22.33 5.28 -2.82
N VAL A 41 -22.24 5.13 -4.14
CA VAL A 41 -21.40 5.96 -4.99
C VAL A 41 -22.19 7.21 -5.36
N PRO A 42 -21.68 8.43 -5.07
CA PRO A 42 -22.29 9.68 -5.53
C PRO A 42 -22.45 9.72 -7.05
N GLU A 43 -23.44 10.46 -7.55
CA GLU A 43 -23.66 10.59 -9.00
C GLU A 43 -22.52 11.37 -9.68
N ASN A 44 -21.87 12.29 -8.95
CA ASN A 44 -20.71 13.03 -9.43
C ASN A 44 -19.41 12.44 -8.86
N PHE A 45 -18.40 12.31 -9.71
CA PHE A 45 -17.13 11.68 -9.36
C PHE A 45 -16.33 12.47 -8.33
N ASP A 46 -16.40 13.80 -8.38
CA ASP A 46 -15.66 14.68 -7.46
C ASP A 46 -16.34 14.85 -6.09
N ASP A 47 -17.53 14.27 -5.91
CA ASP A 47 -18.24 14.33 -4.64
C ASP A 47 -17.68 13.28 -3.67
N SER A 48 -17.51 13.69 -2.41
CA SER A 48 -17.07 12.78 -1.36
C SER A 48 -18.04 11.61 -1.20
N LEU A 49 -17.49 10.43 -0.87
CA LEU A 49 -18.29 9.31 -0.40
C LEU A 49 -19.05 9.70 0.88
N PRO A 50 -20.21 9.08 1.16
CA PRO A 50 -20.90 9.29 2.43
C PRO A 50 -20.01 8.99 3.64
N ASP A 51 -20.17 9.73 4.73
CA ASP A 51 -19.36 9.58 5.95
C ASP A 51 -19.33 8.13 6.47
N SER A 52 -20.43 7.37 6.31
CA SER A 52 -20.51 5.96 6.69
C SER A 52 -19.58 5.05 5.88
N GLU A 53 -19.38 5.36 4.60
CA GLU A 53 -18.46 4.64 3.72
C GLU A 53 -17.02 5.06 4.00
N MET A 54 -16.76 6.37 4.18
CA MET A 54 -15.43 6.84 4.63
C MET A 54 -15.02 6.18 5.96
N ALA A 55 -15.92 6.15 6.94
CA ALA A 55 -15.67 5.54 8.24
C ALA A 55 -15.36 4.04 8.14
N ALA A 56 -16.03 3.31 7.24
CA ALA A 56 -15.74 1.89 7.01
C ALA A 56 -14.32 1.64 6.45
N TRP A 57 -13.76 2.61 5.73
CA TRP A 57 -12.39 2.55 5.21
C TRP A 57 -11.35 2.96 6.25
N GLU A 58 -11.74 3.81 7.20
CA GLU A 58 -10.91 4.27 8.32
C GLU A 58 -10.89 3.28 9.49
N THR A 59 -11.91 2.43 9.64
CA THR A 59 -11.95 1.45 10.73
C THR A 59 -10.90 0.35 10.56
N ASP A 60 -10.13 0.13 11.63
CA ASP A 60 -9.09 -0.92 11.80
C ASP A 60 -7.75 -0.72 11.06
N MET A 61 -7.59 0.35 10.28
CA MET A 61 -6.34 0.63 9.56
C MET A 61 -5.59 1.82 10.18
N THR A 62 -4.41 1.55 10.75
CA THR A 62 -3.46 2.59 11.20
C THR A 62 -2.69 3.19 10.02
N ALA A 63 -3.39 3.57 8.95
CA ALA A 63 -2.81 4.27 7.82
C ALA A 63 -2.72 5.77 8.13
N SER A 64 -1.60 6.38 7.78
CA SER A 64 -1.41 7.83 7.81
C SER A 64 -1.28 8.35 6.39
N ASP A 65 -1.88 9.50 6.10
CA ASP A 65 -1.73 10.14 4.81
C ASP A 65 -0.27 10.46 4.48
N LEU A 66 0.10 10.25 3.23
CA LEU A 66 1.43 10.57 2.71
C LEU A 66 1.33 11.69 1.67
N PRO A 67 1.55 12.96 2.06
CA PRO A 67 1.43 14.08 1.13
C PRO A 67 2.46 13.98 0.00
N ILE A 68 2.03 14.32 -1.20
CA ILE A 68 2.86 14.40 -2.40
C ILE A 68 3.48 15.80 -2.49
N ASP A 69 4.80 15.86 -2.63
CA ASP A 69 5.55 17.11 -2.82
C ASP A 69 6.11 17.25 -4.26
N ALA A 70 6.46 18.48 -4.67
CA ALA A 70 7.01 18.72 -6.01
C ALA A 70 8.35 18.01 -6.28
N SER A 71 9.07 17.63 -5.22
CA SER A 71 10.32 16.90 -5.34
C SER A 71 10.10 15.40 -5.56
N ASP A 72 8.97 14.85 -5.10
CA ASP A 72 8.47 13.52 -5.47
C ASP A 72 8.18 13.48 -6.97
N ALA A 73 7.50 14.50 -7.49
CA ALA A 73 7.25 14.62 -8.93
C ALA A 73 8.56 14.71 -9.74
N THR A 74 9.53 15.48 -9.25
CA THR A 74 10.86 15.59 -9.89
C THR A 74 11.59 14.25 -9.94
N LEU A 75 11.56 13.48 -8.84
CA LEU A 75 12.15 12.15 -8.81
C LEU A 75 11.37 11.18 -9.70
N ALA A 76 10.04 11.19 -9.65
CA ALA A 76 9.17 10.36 -10.47
C ALA A 76 9.46 10.56 -11.97
N CYS A 77 9.65 11.80 -12.43
CA CYS A 77 10.05 12.10 -13.80
C CYS A 77 11.42 11.51 -14.18
N ARG A 78 12.35 11.41 -13.23
CA ARG A 78 13.73 10.94 -13.46
C ARG A 78 13.94 9.45 -13.26
N LEU A 79 12.94 8.71 -12.77
CA LEU A 79 13.06 7.27 -12.58
C LEU A 79 13.47 6.58 -13.91
N PRO A 80 14.53 5.76 -13.90
CA PRO A 80 14.96 4.98 -15.07
C PRO A 80 14.05 3.77 -15.26
N TRP A 81 12.77 4.03 -15.50
CA TRP A 81 11.71 3.04 -15.58
C TRP A 81 10.85 3.32 -16.80
N GLU A 82 10.69 2.34 -17.69
CA GLU A 82 9.90 2.44 -18.93
C GLU A 82 8.39 2.59 -18.67
N HIS A 83 7.93 2.31 -17.45
CA HIS A 83 6.53 2.41 -17.11
C HIS A 83 6.06 3.87 -17.06
N LYS A 84 4.92 4.14 -17.71
CA LYS A 84 4.41 5.50 -17.96
C LYS A 84 3.26 5.92 -17.05
N ASP A 85 2.82 5.07 -16.13
CA ASP A 85 1.77 5.45 -15.19
C ASP A 85 2.31 6.48 -14.19
N PRO A 86 1.72 7.70 -14.14
CA PRO A 86 2.20 8.75 -13.26
C PRO A 86 2.01 8.40 -11.77
N ILE A 87 0.98 7.63 -11.42
CA ILE A 87 0.68 7.26 -10.03
C ILE A 87 1.70 6.24 -9.54
N ASP A 88 2.01 5.20 -10.32
CA ASP A 88 3.01 4.20 -9.94
C ASP A 88 4.40 4.82 -9.77
N ARG A 89 4.76 5.74 -10.68
CA ARG A 89 6.03 6.48 -10.57
C ARG A 89 6.06 7.35 -9.32
N MET A 90 4.93 7.95 -8.95
CA MET A 90 4.82 8.73 -7.72
C MET A 90 5.02 7.84 -6.48
N ILE A 91 4.38 6.67 -6.42
CA ILE A 91 4.53 5.71 -5.32
C ILE A 91 6.00 5.31 -5.15
N VAL A 92 6.68 4.93 -6.23
CA VAL A 92 8.10 4.57 -6.20
C VAL A 92 8.98 5.74 -5.76
N ALA A 93 8.71 6.94 -6.26
CA ALA A 93 9.47 8.14 -5.90
C ALA A 93 9.29 8.54 -4.43
N GLN A 94 8.05 8.55 -3.92
CA GLN A 94 7.76 8.87 -2.52
C GLN A 94 8.45 7.88 -1.57
N ALA A 95 8.38 6.58 -1.89
CA ALA A 95 9.01 5.54 -1.10
C ALA A 95 10.54 5.64 -1.11
N ALA A 96 11.13 5.92 -2.27
CA ALA A 96 12.58 6.14 -2.39
C ALA A 96 13.05 7.37 -1.62
N ARG A 97 12.32 8.50 -1.69
CA ARG A 97 12.67 9.76 -0.99
C ARG A 97 12.57 9.67 0.53
N ARG A 98 11.65 8.86 1.04
CA ARG A 98 11.35 8.75 2.48
C ARG A 98 11.80 7.42 3.09
N ASN A 99 12.56 6.61 2.36
CA ASN A 99 13.05 5.29 2.79
C ASN A 99 11.92 4.35 3.27
N LEU A 100 10.76 4.40 2.61
CA LEU A 100 9.61 3.57 2.94
C LEU A 100 9.64 2.24 2.18
N THR A 101 9.10 1.19 2.80
CA THR A 101 8.90 -0.10 2.15
C THR A 101 7.61 -0.09 1.35
N ILE A 102 7.65 -0.51 0.09
CA ILE A 102 6.45 -0.62 -0.75
C ILE A 102 5.84 -2.01 -0.56
N ALA A 103 4.60 -2.07 -0.07
CA ALA A 103 3.81 -3.30 -0.07
C ALA A 103 3.00 -3.38 -1.38
N THR A 104 3.32 -4.35 -2.24
CA THR A 104 2.65 -4.48 -3.55
C THR A 104 2.69 -5.91 -4.07
N SER A 105 1.65 -6.30 -4.80
CA SER A 105 1.65 -7.52 -5.61
C SER A 105 2.06 -7.26 -7.07
N ASP A 106 2.21 -5.99 -7.48
CA ASP A 106 2.56 -5.63 -8.85
C ASP A 106 4.05 -5.84 -9.12
N THR A 107 4.33 -6.79 -10.01
CA THR A 107 5.69 -7.14 -10.42
C THR A 107 6.47 -6.00 -11.09
N ARG A 108 5.78 -5.04 -11.74
CA ARG A 108 6.42 -3.88 -12.37
C ARG A 108 6.92 -2.91 -11.32
N ILE A 109 6.16 -2.69 -10.25
CA ILE A 109 6.60 -1.87 -9.12
C ILE A 109 7.74 -2.59 -8.40
N VAL A 110 7.63 -3.89 -8.17
CA VAL A 110 8.71 -4.68 -7.52
C VAL A 110 10.02 -4.60 -8.30
N SER A 111 9.99 -4.60 -9.63
CA SER A 111 11.21 -4.52 -10.43
C SER A 111 11.84 -3.12 -10.48
N ALA A 112 11.05 -2.08 -10.26
CA ALA A 112 11.50 -0.69 -10.34
C ALA A 112 11.74 -0.02 -8.99
N ALA A 113 11.29 -0.63 -7.89
CA ALA A 113 11.41 -0.08 -6.56
C ALA A 113 12.88 0.17 -6.19
N LEU A 114 13.18 1.42 -5.84
CA LEU A 114 14.50 1.81 -5.31
C LEU A 114 14.58 1.67 -3.78
N SER A 115 13.49 1.20 -3.15
CA SER A 115 13.37 0.93 -1.73
C SER A 115 12.93 -0.54 -1.51
N PRO A 116 13.04 -1.07 -0.28
CA PRO A 116 12.59 -2.43 0.00
C PRO A 116 11.13 -2.66 -0.40
N THR A 117 10.81 -3.87 -0.86
CA THR A 117 9.45 -4.25 -1.23
C THR A 117 8.97 -5.43 -0.38
N LEU A 118 7.71 -5.36 0.06
CA LEU A 118 7.00 -6.48 0.67
C LEU A 118 6.00 -7.03 -0.36
N LYS A 119 6.14 -8.31 -0.73
CA LYS A 119 5.15 -8.97 -1.59
C LYS A 119 3.89 -9.27 -0.78
N ALA A 120 2.74 -8.77 -1.26
CA ALA A 120 1.42 -9.06 -0.71
C ALA A 120 0.68 -10.13 -1.55
#